data_AF-A0A0L0T8Y4-F1
#
_entry.id   AF-A0A0L0T8Y4-F1
#
_cell.length_a   1.000
_cell.length_b   1.000
_cell.length_c   1.000
_cell.angle_alpha   90.00
_cell.angle_beta   90.00
_cell.angle_gamma   90.00
#
_symmetry.space_group_name_H-M   'P 1'
#
loop_
_entity.id
_entity.type
_entity.pdbx_description
1 polymer ?
#
loop_
_entity_poly.entity_id
_entity_poly.type
_entity_poly.pdbx_seq_one_letter_code
_entity_poly.pdbx_strand_id
1 'polypeptide(L)'
;MVTRTRNLDHRRMLYVEEVQEITPHPTNPNATVVTTTAHITSDLGWGLTGRLERFGVSRFADNLQRSRMGMLHVLASVRDKVKAAKGNAAAAAVPTAPAP
;
A
#
# COMPACT_ATOMS: atom_id res chain seq x y z
N MET A 1 8.18 8.07 2.74
CA MET A 1 8.72 6.75 2.37
C MET A 1 8.50 6.57 0.87
N VAL A 2 9.47 5.99 0.16
CA VAL A 2 9.35 5.71 -1.28
C VAL A 2 9.53 4.21 -1.50
N THR A 3 8.63 3.59 -2.25
CA THR A 3 8.66 2.17 -2.59
C THR A 3 8.70 2.02 -4.09
N ARG A 4 9.54 1.11 -4.60
CA ARG A 4 9.66 0.82 -6.03
C ARG A 4 9.56 -0.68 -6.26
N THR A 5 8.60 -1.08 -7.09
CA THR A 5 8.31 -2.49 -7.39
C THR A 5 8.35 -2.69 -8.89
N ARG A 6 9.03 -3.75 -9.36
CA ARG A 6 9.09 -4.08 -10.78
C ARG A 6 9.15 -5.59 -10.98
N ASN A 7 8.70 -6.07 -12.13
CA ASN A 7 8.91 -7.45 -12.51
C ASN A 7 10.38 -7.71 -12.89
N LEU A 8 10.92 -8.86 -12.48
CA LEU A 8 12.26 -9.31 -12.82
C LEU A 8 12.26 -10.12 -14.12
N ASP A 9 11.24 -10.97 -14.29
CA ASP A 9 11.10 -11.86 -15.44
C ASP A 9 10.13 -11.31 -16.49
N HIS A 10 10.22 -11.87 -17.70
CA HIS A 10 9.34 -11.54 -18.84
C HIS A 10 9.33 -10.06 -19.27
N ARG A 11 10.37 -9.30 -18.90
CA ARG A 11 10.50 -7.87 -19.20
C ARG A 11 10.36 -7.51 -20.69
N ARG A 12 10.77 -8.40 -21.59
CA ARG A 12 10.62 -8.20 -23.06
C ARG A 12 9.16 -8.25 -23.53
N MET A 13 8.29 -9.00 -22.82
CA MET A 13 6.87 -9.06 -23.13
C MET A 13 6.13 -7.87 -22.53
N LEU A 14 6.31 -7.63 -21.23
CA LEU A 14 5.71 -6.51 -20.53
C LEU A 14 6.58 -6.16 -19.33
N TYR A 15 7.06 -4.93 -19.31
CA TYR A 15 7.70 -4.33 -18.16
C TYR A 15 6.68 -3.50 -17.40
N VAL A 16 6.54 -3.74 -16.10
CA VAL A 16 5.69 -2.96 -15.20
C VAL A 16 6.54 -2.51 -14.04
N GLU A 17 6.59 -1.21 -13.85
CA GLU A 17 7.28 -0.56 -12.75
C GLU A 17 6.30 0.35 -12.02
N GLU A 18 6.20 0.17 -10.71
CA GLU A 18 5.38 0.96 -9.82
C GLU A 18 6.27 1.72 -8.84
N VAL A 19 6.03 3.00 -8.69
CA VAL A 19 6.65 3.87 -7.68
C VAL A 19 5.55 4.43 -6.80
N GLN A 20 5.68 4.21 -5.50
CA GLN A 20 4.76 4.72 -4.49
C GLN A 20 5.48 5.69 -3.56
N GLU A 21 4.94 6.89 -3.44
CA GLU A 21 5.39 7.92 -2.52
C GLU A 21 4.36 8.10 -1.41
N ILE A 22 4.79 7.80 -0.18
CA ILE A 22 3.97 7.91 1.02
C ILE A 22 4.47 9.09 1.83
N THR A 23 3.64 10.13 1.92
CA THR A 23 3.96 11.39 2.61
C THR A 23 2.86 11.75 3.61
N PRO A 24 3.18 12.39 4.76
CA PRO A 24 2.16 12.93 5.64
C PRO A 24 1.36 14.01 4.92
N HIS A 25 0.06 14.08 5.19
CA HIS A 25 -0.80 15.05 4.52
C HIS A 25 -0.44 16.48 4.98
N PRO A 26 -0.26 17.44 4.05
CA PRO A 26 0.27 18.77 4.38
C PRO A 26 -0.62 19.56 5.35
N THR A 27 -1.94 19.38 5.26
CA THR A 27 -2.93 20.10 6.08
C THR A 27 -3.50 19.28 7.24
N ASN A 28 -3.38 17.94 7.22
CA ASN A 28 -4.05 17.07 8.17
C ASN A 28 -3.04 16.10 8.79
N PRO A 29 -2.61 16.32 10.04
CA PRO A 29 -1.55 15.53 10.66
C PRO A 29 -1.94 14.05 10.87
N ASN A 30 -3.24 13.73 10.83
CA ASN A 30 -3.74 12.36 10.99
C ASN A 30 -3.99 11.64 9.66
N ALA A 31 -3.64 12.25 8.53
CA ALA A 31 -3.80 11.66 7.20
C ALA A 31 -2.45 11.46 6.51
N THR A 32 -2.42 10.52 5.59
CA THR A 32 -1.25 10.20 4.77
C THR A 32 -1.67 10.23 3.30
N VAL A 33 -0.88 10.89 2.47
CA VAL A 33 -1.07 10.92 1.02
C VAL A 33 -0.19 9.82 0.41
N VAL A 34 -0.79 9.02 -0.46
CA VAL A 34 -0.10 7.98 -1.20
C VAL A 34 -0.24 8.28 -2.69
N THR A 35 0.86 8.70 -3.31
CA THR A 35 0.93 8.92 -4.75
C THR A 35 1.54 7.67 -5.38
N THR A 36 0.82 7.07 -6.32
CA THR A 36 1.28 5.88 -7.04
C THR A 36 1.42 6.21 -8.51
N THR A 37 2.62 6.02 -9.05
CA THR A 37 2.94 6.19 -10.46
C THR A 37 3.33 4.85 -11.04
N ALA A 38 2.84 4.51 -12.23
CA ALA A 38 3.20 3.28 -12.92
C ALA A 38 3.68 3.52 -14.34
N HIS A 39 4.75 2.83 -14.71
CA HIS A 39 5.32 2.78 -16.04
C HIS A 39 5.15 1.38 -16.60
N ILE A 40 4.45 1.29 -17.73
CA ILE A 40 4.14 0.02 -18.40
C ILE A 40 4.63 0.12 -19.84
N THR A 41 5.58 -0.73 -20.22
CA THR A 41 6.20 -0.72 -21.55
C THR A 41 6.31 -2.14 -22.11
N SER A 42 6.14 -2.32 -23.42
CA SER A 42 6.26 -3.61 -24.09
C SER A 42 7.13 -3.55 -25.35
N ASP A 43 8.14 -4.42 -25.44
CA ASP A 43 9.09 -4.47 -26.57
C ASP A 43 8.83 -5.64 -27.53
N LEU A 44 7.63 -6.23 -27.53
CA LEU A 44 7.34 -7.48 -28.25
C LEU A 44 7.33 -7.36 -29.79
N GLY A 45 7.42 -6.16 -30.37
CA GLY A 45 7.74 -5.90 -31.80
C GLY A 45 6.73 -6.35 -32.86
N TRP A 46 5.76 -7.21 -32.55
CA TRP A 46 4.84 -7.83 -33.52
C TRP A 46 3.49 -7.12 -33.68
N GLY A 47 3.44 -5.80 -33.46
CA GLY A 47 2.18 -5.03 -33.47
C GLY A 47 1.23 -5.34 -32.30
N LEU A 48 1.66 -6.19 -31.35
CA LEU A 48 0.92 -6.53 -30.14
C LEU A 48 1.18 -5.56 -28.98
N THR A 49 2.22 -4.73 -29.07
CA THR A 49 2.64 -3.78 -28.04
C THR A 49 1.48 -2.96 -27.47
N GLY A 50 0.70 -2.30 -28.34
CA GLY A 50 -0.41 -1.47 -27.88
C GLY A 50 -1.55 -2.25 -27.20
N ARG A 51 -1.74 -3.53 -27.53
CA ARG A 51 -2.73 -4.39 -26.85
C ARG A 51 -2.24 -4.82 -25.48
N LEU A 52 -0.97 -5.21 -25.39
CA LEU A 52 -0.30 -5.59 -24.14
C LEU A 52 -0.24 -4.43 -23.14
N GLU A 53 0.10 -3.24 -23.62
CA GLU A 53 0.14 -2.04 -22.77
C GLU A 53 -1.26 -1.66 -22.26
N ARG A 54 -2.29 -1.67 -23.12
CA ARG A 54 -3.68 -1.45 -22.70
C ARG A 54 -4.14 -2.48 -21.67
N PHE A 55 -3.81 -3.74 -21.90
CA PHE A 55 -4.08 -4.81 -20.93
C PHE A 55 -3.36 -4.54 -19.60
N GLY A 56 -2.09 -4.19 -19.64
CA GLY A 56 -1.29 -3.84 -18.46
C GLY A 56 -1.89 -2.69 -17.66
N VAL A 57 -2.30 -1.60 -18.32
CA VAL A 57 -2.94 -0.44 -17.68
C VAL A 57 -4.26 -0.84 -17.00
N SER A 58 -5.13 -1.57 -17.70
CA SER A 58 -6.40 -2.04 -17.13
C SER A 58 -6.15 -2.91 -15.90
N ARG A 59 -5.21 -3.85 -15.99
CA ARG A 59 -4.89 -4.74 -14.87
C ARG A 59 -4.25 -4.01 -13.71
N PHE A 60 -3.41 -3.02 -13.99
CA PHE A 60 -2.79 -2.19 -12.98
C PHE A 60 -3.84 -1.40 -12.18
N ALA A 61 -4.82 -0.81 -12.85
CA ALA A 61 -5.91 -0.09 -12.18
C ALA A 61 -6.70 -1.00 -11.22
N ASP A 62 -7.05 -2.22 -11.65
CA ASP A 62 -7.74 -3.20 -10.81
C ASP A 62 -6.89 -3.61 -9.59
N ASN A 63 -5.59 -3.84 -9.82
CA ASN A 63 -4.67 -4.22 -8.75
C ASN A 63 -4.46 -3.08 -7.75
N LEU A 64 -4.44 -1.82 -8.22
CA LEU A 64 -4.32 -0.64 -7.36
C LEU A 64 -5.52 -0.52 -6.41
N GLN A 65 -6.74 -0.74 -6.90
CA GLN A 65 -7.94 -0.74 -6.06
C GLN A 65 -7.88 -1.84 -5.00
N ARG A 66 -7.51 -3.07 -5.40
CA ARG A 66 -7.37 -4.20 -4.48
C ARG A 66 -6.29 -3.96 -3.42
N SER A 67 -5.16 -3.39 -3.83
CA SER A 67 -4.05 -3.03 -2.94
C SER A 67 -4.48 -2.01 -1.89
N ARG A 68 -5.22 -0.96 -2.30
CA ARG A 68 -5.78 0.04 -1.38
C ARG A 68 -6.74 -0.59 -0.37
N MET A 69 -7.65 -1.44 -0.82
CA MET A 69 -8.60 -2.12 0.07
C MET A 69 -7.88 -3.07 1.05
N GLY A 70 -6.89 -3.81 0.57
CA GLY A 70 -6.05 -4.69 1.41
C GLY A 70 -5.27 -3.90 2.47
N MET A 71 -4.69 -2.77 2.08
CA MET A 71 -3.97 -1.89 3.00
C MET A 71 -4.90 -1.34 4.09
N LEU A 72 -6.09 -0.83 3.72
CA LEU A 72 -7.08 -0.36 4.69
C LEU A 72 -7.51 -1.46 5.67
N HIS A 73 -7.70 -2.68 5.18
CA HIS A 73 -8.04 -3.82 6.01
C HIS A 73 -6.93 -4.18 7.02
N VAL A 74 -5.67 -4.19 6.58
CA VAL A 74 -4.52 -4.42 7.47
C VAL A 74 -4.37 -3.29 8.49
N LEU A 75 -4.53 -2.03 8.09
CA LEU A 75 -4.48 -0.88 8.99
C LEU A 75 -5.57 -0.95 10.07
N ALA A 76 -6.80 -1.32 9.71
CA ALA A 76 -7.87 -1.54 10.67
C ALA A 76 -7.53 -2.66 11.66
N SER A 77 -7.04 -3.79 11.15
CA SER A 77 -6.64 -4.95 11.97
C SER A 77 -5.50 -4.61 12.94
N VAL A 78 -4.50 -3.85 12.49
CA VAL A 78 -3.39 -3.39 13.35
C VAL A 78 -3.90 -2.41 14.40
N ARG A 79 -4.77 -1.47 14.03
CA ARG A 79 -5.38 -0.51 14.96
C ARG A 79 -6.12 -1.25 16.09
N ASP A 80 -6.91 -2.26 15.75
CA ASP A 80 -7.72 -3.00 16.73
C ASP A 80 -6.82 -3.83 17.67
N LYS A 81 -5.75 -4.45 17.14
CA LYS A 81 -4.73 -5.12 17.96
C LYS A 81 -4.02 -4.16 18.91
N VAL A 82 -3.64 -2.97 18.43
CA VAL A 82 -2.99 -1.94 19.27
C VAL A 82 -3.95 -1.44 20.36
N LYS A 83 -5.24 -1.26 20.04
CA LYS A 83 -6.26 -0.91 21.04
C LYS A 83 -6.43 -1.99 22.10
N ALA A 84 -6.52 -3.26 21.70
CA ALA A 84 -6.63 -4.39 22.63
C ALA A 84 -5.39 -4.48 23.55
N ALA A 85 -4.19 -4.31 23.00
CA ALA A 85 -2.96 -4.29 23.78
C ALA A 85 -2.91 -3.12 24.79
N LYS A 86 -3.33 -1.91 24.39
CA LYS A 86 -3.44 -0.76 25.30
C LYS A 86 -4.52 -0.94 26.36
N GLY A 87 -5.65 -1.56 26.03
CA GLY A 87 -6.72 -1.89 26.97
C GLY A 87 -6.25 -2.86 28.07
N ASN A 88 -5.48 -3.88 27.70
CA ASN A 88 -4.87 -4.80 28.67
C ASN A 88 -3.79 -4.11 29.53
N ALA A 89 -3.00 -3.20 28.97
CA ALA A 89 -2.00 -2.44 29.73
C ALA A 89 -2.63 -1.46 30.73
N ALA A 90 -3.76 -0.84 30.39
CA ALA A 90 -4.50 0.05 31.30
C ALA A 90 -5.19 -0.73 32.45
N ALA A 91 -5.66 -1.95 32.19
CA ALA A 91 -6.22 -2.82 33.23
C ALA A 91 -5.16 -3.34 34.23
N ALA A 92 -3.89 -3.43 33.83
CA ALA A 92 -2.78 -3.80 34.70
C ALA A 92 -2.28 -2.65 35.60
N ALA A 93 -2.69 -1.41 35.34
CA ALA A 93 -2.24 -0.21 36.06
C ALA A 93 -3.24 0.27 37.14
N VAL A 94 -3.98 -0.64 37.77
CA VAL A 94 -4.82 -0.29 38.94
C VAL A 94 -3.90 0.27 40.03
N PRO A 95 -4.14 1.50 40.53
CA PRO A 95 -3.29 2.11 41.55
C PRO A 95 -3.49 1.39 42.88
N THR A 96 -2.48 0.66 43.33
CA THR A 96 -2.33 0.32 44.75
C THR A 96 -2.05 1.62 45.50
N ALA A 97 -3.05 2.19 46.17
CA ALA A 97 -2.92 3.31 47.08
C ALA A 97 -3.60 2.96 48.43
N PRO A 98 -3.27 3.66 49.52
CA PRO A 98 -2.18 3.34 50.44
C PRO A 98 -2.73 2.74 51.76
N ALA A 99 -1.93 1.91 52.44
CA ALA A 99 -2.29 1.38 53.76
C ALA A 99 -2.03 2.42 54.88
N PRO A 100 -2.84 2.42 55.96
CA PRO A 100 -2.98 3.52 56.91
C PRO A 100 -1.79 3.76 57.84
#